data_AF-A0A3P6RU97-F1
#
_entry.id   AF-A0A3P6RU97-F1
#
_cell.length_a   1.000
_cell.length_b   1.000
_cell.length_c   1.000
_cell.angle_alpha   90.00
_cell.angle_beta   90.00
_cell.angle_gamma   90.00
#
_symmetry.space_group_name_H-M   'P 1'
#
loop_
_entity.id
_entity.type
_entity.pdbx_description
1 polymer ?
#
loop_
_entity_poly.entity_id
_entity_poly.type
_entity_poly.pdbx_seq_one_letter_code
_entity_poly.pdbx_strand_id
1 'polypeptide(L)'
;MEDKYTATLYHNNTQKGPVFIDSIIAVPYHSFNENLMTPLPIDVSNEFVQECSADFYQNDPENVSDFCRDKIFSLTTDFNQAAFSCDCIARGSESFCCDEYGGQCKCKPNIIGRRCERCAPGYYNYPECISMFTA
;
A
#
# COMPACT_ATOMS: atom_id res chain seq x y z
N MET A 1 40.96 -5.37 -23.04
CA MET A 1 39.87 -6.31 -23.39
C MET A 1 38.62 -5.48 -23.44
N GLU A 2 38.08 -5.24 -24.62
CA GLU A 2 36.83 -4.50 -24.79
C GLU A 2 35.71 -5.52 -24.89
N ASP A 3 34.71 -5.41 -24.02
CA ASP A 3 33.52 -6.23 -24.11
C ASP A 3 32.75 -5.83 -25.37
N LYS A 4 32.66 -6.75 -26.34
CA LYS A 4 31.94 -6.54 -27.59
C LYS A 4 30.65 -7.35 -27.57
N TYR A 5 29.53 -6.66 -27.49
CA TYR A 5 28.20 -7.26 -27.59
C TYR A 5 27.64 -7.02 -29.00
N THR A 6 27.03 -8.04 -29.60
CA THR A 6 26.39 -7.92 -30.93
C THR A 6 24.99 -8.50 -30.82
N ALA A 7 23.98 -7.64 -30.98
CA ALA A 7 22.59 -8.04 -31.11
C ALA A 7 22.20 -7.98 -32.59
N THR A 8 21.64 -9.07 -33.13
CA THR A 8 21.22 -9.15 -34.53
C THR A 8 19.73 -9.48 -34.59
N LEU A 9 18.99 -8.64 -35.31
CA LEU A 9 17.56 -8.77 -35.50
C LEU A 9 17.31 -9.23 -36.94
N TYR A 10 16.66 -10.37 -37.10
CA TYR A 10 16.28 -10.89 -38.41
C TYR A 10 14.80 -10.60 -38.63
N HIS A 11 14.45 -10.00 -39.76
CA HIS A 11 13.06 -9.83 -40.17
C HIS A 11 12.73 -10.80 -41.32
N ASN A 12 11.48 -11.25 -41.39
CA ASN A 12 10.99 -12.05 -42.50
C ASN A 12 10.31 -11.14 -43.54
N ASN A 13 10.49 -11.42 -44.83
CA ASN A 13 9.87 -10.68 -45.94
C ASN A 13 8.34 -10.84 -46.00
N THR A 14 7.77 -11.79 -45.27
CA THR A 14 6.32 -11.96 -45.13
C THR A 14 5.71 -11.15 -43.98
N GLN A 15 6.54 -10.51 -43.15
CA GLN A 15 6.09 -9.81 -41.96
C GLN A 15 5.44 -8.48 -42.37
N LYS A 16 4.14 -8.36 -42.09
CA LYS A 16 3.37 -7.14 -42.35
C LYS A 16 3.25 -6.32 -41.07
N GLY A 17 3.76 -5.09 -41.10
CA GLY A 17 3.66 -4.13 -40.00
C GLY A 17 5.00 -3.74 -39.36
N PRO A 18 5.02 -2.68 -38.54
CA PRO A 18 6.22 -2.21 -37.87
C PRO A 18 6.68 -3.16 -36.75
N VAL A 19 7.99 -3.22 -36.53
CA VAL A 19 8.61 -3.85 -35.35
C VAL A 19 9.08 -2.74 -34.41
N PHE A 20 8.67 -2.81 -33.14
CA PHE A 20 9.10 -1.86 -32.12
C PHE A 20 10.02 -2.55 -31.13
N ILE A 21 11.16 -1.91 -30.86
CA ILE A 21 12.11 -2.33 -29.83
C ILE A 21 12.20 -1.17 -28.87
N ASP A 22 11.88 -1.42 -27.61
CA ASP A 22 11.94 -0.41 -26.56
C ASP A 22 13.38 -0.22 -26.06
N SER A 23 14.00 -1.28 -25.53
CA SER A 23 15.40 -1.23 -25.08
C SER A 23 16.14 -2.57 -25.17
N ILE A 24 17.48 -2.50 -25.29
CA ILE A 24 18.42 -3.64 -25.14
C ILE A 24 19.47 -3.20 -24.13
N ILE A 25 19.54 -3.87 -22.98
CA ILE A 25 20.42 -3.49 -21.87
C ILE A 25 21.44 -4.61 -21.62
N ALA A 26 22.73 -4.27 -21.67
CA ALA A 26 23.82 -5.15 -21.27
C ALA A 26 24.17 -4.87 -19.80
N VAL A 27 23.94 -5.86 -18.92
CA VAL A 27 24.23 -5.74 -17.49
C VAL A 27 25.47 -6.57 -17.16
N PRO A 28 26.56 -5.96 -16.63
CA PRO A 28 27.71 -6.71 -16.15
C PRO A 28 27.30 -7.71 -15.06
N TYR A 29 27.90 -8.90 -15.04
CA TYR A 29 27.53 -9.96 -14.09
C TYR A 29 27.55 -9.52 -12.62
N HIS A 30 28.51 -8.67 -12.24
CA HIS A 30 28.63 -8.15 -10.87
C HIS A 30 27.53 -7.14 -10.50
N SER A 31 26.88 -6.55 -11.49
CA SER A 31 25.77 -5.60 -11.35
C SER A 31 24.42 -6.26 -11.64
N PHE A 32 24.41 -7.54 -12.02
CA PHE A 32 23.19 -8.28 -12.29
C PHE A 32 22.43 -8.54 -10.98
N ASN A 33 21.13 -8.31 -11.04
CA ASN A 33 20.15 -8.66 -10.02
C ASN A 33 18.92 -9.19 -10.77
N GLU A 34 18.29 -10.26 -10.26
CA GLU A 34 17.10 -10.86 -10.87
C GLU A 34 15.95 -9.85 -11.02
N ASN A 35 15.87 -8.84 -10.15
CA ASN A 35 14.91 -7.73 -10.22
C ASN A 35 15.08 -6.86 -11.48
N LEU A 36 16.23 -6.89 -12.16
CA LEU A 36 16.42 -6.20 -13.44
C LEU A 36 15.66 -6.87 -14.59
N MET A 37 15.26 -8.13 -14.40
CA MET A 37 14.45 -8.88 -15.38
C MET A 37 12.94 -8.65 -15.15
N THR A 38 12.56 -8.04 -14.02
CA THR A 38 11.17 -7.66 -13.77
C THR A 38 10.92 -6.27 -14.35
N PRO A 39 9.90 -6.10 -15.21
CA PRO A 39 9.52 -4.78 -15.69
C PRO A 39 9.28 -3.85 -14.49
N LEU A 40 9.86 -2.65 -14.53
CA LEU A 40 9.49 -1.62 -13.56
C LEU A 40 7.97 -1.37 -13.66
N PRO A 41 7.28 -1.12 -12.55
CA PRO A 41 5.88 -0.80 -12.59
C PRO A 41 5.66 0.37 -13.55
N ILE A 42 4.63 0.26 -14.39
CA ILE A 42 4.14 1.38 -15.20
C ILE A 42 3.89 2.58 -14.27
N ASP A 43 4.28 3.77 -14.72
CA ASP A 43 3.94 5.00 -14.02
C ASP A 43 2.40 5.14 -13.98
N VAL A 44 1.84 4.86 -12.81
CA VAL A 44 0.40 4.97 -12.51
C VAL A 44 0.09 6.25 -11.75
N SER A 45 1.03 7.20 -11.66
CA SER A 45 0.85 8.42 -10.88
C SER A 45 -0.35 9.23 -11.38
N ASN A 46 -0.58 9.27 -12.69
CA ASN A 46 -1.73 9.95 -13.28
C ASN A 46 -3.07 9.31 -12.88
N GLU A 47 -3.17 7.99 -12.95
CA GLU A 47 -4.36 7.22 -12.55
C GLU A 47 -4.60 7.36 -11.04
N PHE A 48 -3.54 7.29 -10.24
CA PHE A 48 -3.59 7.52 -8.80
C PHE A 48 -4.12 8.92 -8.45
N VAL A 49 -3.59 9.97 -9.08
CA VAL A 49 -4.07 11.34 -8.83
C VAL A 49 -5.53 11.48 -9.25
N GLN A 50 -5.96 10.86 -10.34
CA GLN A 50 -7.35 10.95 -10.79
C GLN A 50 -8.33 10.21 -9.88
N GLU A 51 -7.95 9.03 -9.39
CA GLU A 51 -8.87 8.15 -8.65
C GLU A 51 -8.78 8.32 -7.13
N CYS A 52 -7.60 8.66 -6.59
CA CYS A 52 -7.31 8.57 -5.16
C CYS A 52 -7.07 9.93 -4.48
N SER A 53 -7.10 11.05 -5.22
CA SER A 53 -6.88 12.40 -4.67
C SER A 53 -8.15 13.13 -4.25
N ALA A 54 -9.33 12.50 -4.38
CA ALA A 54 -10.58 13.08 -3.93
C ALA A 54 -10.51 13.45 -2.43
N ASP A 55 -11.31 14.44 -2.02
CA ASP A 55 -11.43 14.88 -0.63
C ASP A 55 -10.09 15.11 0.09
N PHE A 56 -9.14 15.77 -0.58
CA PHE A 56 -7.79 16.03 -0.05
C PHE A 56 -7.01 14.75 0.32
N TYR A 57 -7.10 13.72 -0.53
CA TYR A 57 -6.47 12.41 -0.31
C TYR A 57 -7.01 11.66 0.90
N GLN A 58 -8.23 11.98 1.34
CA GLN A 58 -8.87 11.29 2.44
C GLN A 58 -9.44 9.97 1.92
N ASN A 59 -8.68 8.90 2.12
CA ASN A 59 -9.00 7.57 1.63
C ASN A 59 -9.46 6.67 2.77
N ASP A 60 -10.77 6.65 3.00
CA ASP A 60 -11.40 5.80 4.00
C ASP A 60 -11.29 4.32 3.60
N PRO A 61 -10.70 3.46 4.44
CA PRO A 61 -10.64 2.01 4.22
C PRO A 61 -11.99 1.38 3.84
N GLU A 62 -13.11 1.88 4.32
CA GLU A 62 -14.42 1.26 4.10
C GLU A 62 -15.03 1.63 2.75
N ASN A 63 -14.61 2.77 2.16
CA ASN A 63 -15.31 3.39 1.02
C ASN A 63 -14.39 3.75 -0.16
N VAL A 64 -13.20 3.15 -0.24
CA VAL A 64 -12.23 3.41 -1.30
C VAL A 64 -12.10 2.20 -2.26
N SER A 65 -11.76 2.46 -3.54
CA SER A 65 -11.49 1.41 -4.54
C SER A 65 -10.29 0.54 -4.15
N ASP A 66 -10.28 -0.72 -4.61
CA ASP A 66 -9.16 -1.64 -4.38
C ASP A 66 -7.86 -1.09 -4.97
N PHE A 67 -7.94 -0.42 -6.13
CA PHE A 67 -6.79 0.25 -6.74
C PHE A 67 -6.17 1.27 -5.77
N CYS A 68 -6.97 2.19 -5.22
CA CYS A 68 -6.47 3.19 -4.30
C CYS A 68 -5.98 2.57 -2.98
N ARG A 69 -6.69 1.56 -2.47
CA ARG A 69 -6.27 0.80 -1.28
C ARG A 69 -4.86 0.23 -1.46
N ASP A 70 -4.61 -0.46 -2.56
CA ASP A 70 -3.32 -1.11 -2.85
C ASP A 70 -2.19 -0.08 -3.05
N LYS A 71 -2.46 1.00 -3.78
CA LYS A 71 -1.46 2.05 -4.04
C LYS A 71 -1.12 2.84 -2.79
N ILE A 72 -2.11 3.17 -1.96
CA ILE A 72 -1.88 3.86 -0.69
C ILE A 72 -1.10 2.97 0.28
N PHE A 73 -1.47 1.69 0.38
CA PHE A 73 -0.71 0.74 1.18
C PHE A 73 0.76 0.66 0.75
N SER A 74 1.01 0.59 -0.56
CA SER A 74 2.36 0.56 -1.13
C SER A 74 3.14 1.84 -0.82
N LEU A 75 2.55 3.02 -1.09
CA LEU A 75 3.18 4.33 -0.88
C LEU A 75 3.50 4.58 0.61
N THR A 76 2.56 4.25 1.50
CA THR A 76 2.73 4.43 2.93
C THR A 76 3.76 3.46 3.51
N THR A 77 3.80 2.22 3.04
CA THR A 77 4.81 1.24 3.47
C THR A 77 6.20 1.62 3.00
N ASP A 78 6.34 2.12 1.77
CA ASP A 78 7.61 2.65 1.26
C ASP A 78 8.08 3.87 2.06
N PHE A 79 7.20 4.84 2.28
CA PHE A 79 7.49 6.04 3.08
C PHE A 79 7.92 5.70 4.52
N ASN A 80 7.25 4.72 5.15
CA ASN A 80 7.56 4.29 6.51
C ASN A 80 8.67 3.23 6.59
N GLN A 81 9.19 2.76 5.45
CA GLN A 81 10.14 1.64 5.30
C GLN A 81 9.64 0.26 5.79
N ALA A 82 8.51 0.21 6.50
CA ALA A 82 7.86 -0.98 7.01
C ALA A 82 6.43 -0.65 7.45
N ALA A 83 5.66 -1.69 7.77
CA ALA A 83 4.40 -1.53 8.51
C ALA A 83 4.67 -1.19 9.99
N PHE A 84 3.78 -0.42 10.61
CA PHE A 84 3.83 -0.13 12.03
C PHE A 84 3.15 -1.21 12.89
N SER A 85 3.60 -1.32 14.14
CA SER A 85 2.95 -2.18 15.13
C SER A 85 1.51 -1.73 15.41
N CYS A 86 0.60 -2.70 15.58
CA CYS A 86 -0.78 -2.43 15.94
C CYS A 86 -0.92 -1.69 17.27
N ASP A 87 -0.16 -2.09 18.30
CA ASP A 87 -0.21 -1.53 19.66
C ASP A 87 -1.62 -1.48 20.27
N CYS A 88 -2.49 -2.46 19.96
CA CYS A 88 -3.83 -2.53 20.52
C CYS A 88 -3.79 -2.66 22.05
N ILE A 89 -4.58 -1.86 22.76
CA ILE A 89 -4.57 -1.85 24.22
C ILE A 89 -5.40 -3.01 24.75
N ALA A 90 -4.75 -3.97 25.43
CA ALA A 90 -5.37 -5.19 25.96
C ALA A 90 -6.69 -4.97 26.72
N ARG A 91 -6.78 -3.91 27.51
CA ARG A 91 -7.99 -3.60 28.30
C ARG A 91 -9.14 -3.06 27.45
N GLY A 92 -8.86 -2.38 26.35
CA GLY A 92 -9.86 -1.76 25.48
C GLY A 92 -10.15 -2.51 24.17
N SER A 93 -9.30 -3.44 23.77
CA SER A 93 -9.42 -4.20 22.53
C SER A 93 -9.90 -5.63 22.78
N GLU A 94 -10.53 -6.23 21.77
CA GLU A 94 -10.91 -7.65 21.74
C GLU A 94 -9.75 -8.56 21.33
N SER A 95 -8.75 -8.01 20.63
CA SER A 95 -7.57 -8.72 20.12
C SER A 95 -6.36 -7.79 20.08
N PHE A 96 -5.16 -8.38 19.94
CA PHE A 96 -3.93 -7.67 19.64
C PHE A 96 -3.68 -7.46 18.13
N CYS A 97 -4.45 -8.17 17.29
CA CYS A 97 -4.44 -7.96 15.85
C CYS A 97 -5.28 -6.74 15.47
N CYS A 98 -4.78 -5.96 14.51
CA CYS A 98 -5.47 -4.83 13.92
C CYS A 98 -5.70 -5.05 12.42
N ASP A 99 -6.56 -4.24 11.82
CA ASP A 99 -6.77 -4.24 10.38
C ASP A 99 -5.47 -3.85 9.65
N GLU A 100 -5.10 -4.59 8.61
CA GLU A 100 -3.86 -4.38 7.85
C GLU A 100 -3.80 -2.98 7.23
N TYR A 101 -4.96 -2.48 6.77
CA TYR A 101 -5.08 -1.12 6.24
C TYR A 101 -5.52 -0.16 7.35
N GLY A 102 -4.67 0.85 7.63
CA GLY A 102 -4.94 1.89 8.64
C GLY A 102 -4.67 1.47 10.09
N GLY A 103 -4.56 0.18 10.38
CA GLY A 103 -4.15 -0.32 11.71
C GLY A 103 -5.22 -0.18 12.79
N GLN A 104 -6.51 -0.14 12.44
CA GLN A 104 -7.58 -0.02 13.42
C GLN A 104 -7.70 -1.31 14.25
N CYS A 105 -7.63 -1.19 15.57
CA CYS A 105 -7.84 -2.30 16.49
C CYS A 105 -9.33 -2.58 16.67
N LYS A 106 -9.69 -3.84 16.89
CA LYS A 106 -11.07 -4.22 17.23
C LYS A 106 -11.39 -3.84 18.68
N CYS A 107 -12.16 -2.76 18.86
CA CYS A 107 -12.47 -2.21 20.18
C CYS A 107 -13.65 -2.90 20.84
N LYS A 108 -13.60 -3.01 22.16
CA LYS A 108 -14.75 -3.41 22.99
C LYS A 108 -15.88 -2.36 22.89
N PRO A 109 -17.12 -2.71 23.27
CA PRO A 109 -18.24 -1.77 23.22
C PRO A 109 -17.93 -0.43 23.89
N ASN A 110 -18.36 0.66 23.26
CA ASN A 110 -18.22 2.05 23.74
C ASN A 110 -16.77 2.57 23.86
N ILE A 111 -15.78 1.86 23.34
CA ILE A 111 -14.38 2.28 23.27
C ILE A 111 -14.04 2.61 21.81
N ILE A 112 -13.26 3.67 21.61
CA ILE A 112 -12.81 4.15 20.29
C ILE A 112 -11.31 4.51 20.30
N GLY A 113 -10.83 4.93 19.13
CA GLY A 113 -9.43 5.26 18.89
C GLY A 113 -8.73 4.11 18.17
N ARG A 114 -7.64 4.42 17.45
CA ARG A 114 -6.92 3.42 16.64
C ARG A 114 -6.46 2.23 17.49
N ARG A 115 -6.07 2.48 18.74
CA ARG A 115 -5.58 1.48 19.70
C ARG A 115 -6.61 1.11 20.78
N CYS A 116 -7.86 1.55 20.63
CA CYS A 116 -8.92 1.39 21.63
C CYS A 116 -8.58 1.99 22.99
N GLU A 117 -8.06 3.22 22.99
CA GLU A 117 -7.46 3.88 24.15
C GLU A 117 -8.38 4.82 24.93
N ARG A 118 -9.59 5.08 24.45
CA ARG A 118 -10.52 6.04 25.07
C ARG A 118 -11.98 5.68 24.87
N CYS A 119 -12.85 6.17 25.75
CA CYS A 119 -14.29 6.00 25.58
C CYS A 119 -14.83 6.82 24.39
N ALA A 120 -15.89 6.32 23.76
CA ALA A 120 -16.69 7.04 22.78
C ALA A 120 -17.35 8.28 23.42
N PRO A 121 -17.71 9.31 22.63
CA PRO A 121 -18.52 10.41 23.11
C PRO A 121 -19.79 9.92 23.84
N GLY A 122 -20.08 10.49 25.02
CA GLY A 122 -21.22 10.09 25.87
C GLY A 122 -20.91 8.98 26.88
N TYR A 123 -19.69 8.44 26.88
CA TYR A 123 -19.23 7.41 27.82
C TYR A 123 -18.01 7.87 28.65
N TYR A 124 -17.86 7.36 29.86
CA TYR A 124 -16.78 7.73 30.78
C TYR A 124 -16.26 6.53 31.58
N ASN A 125 -15.18 6.75 32.35
CA ASN A 125 -14.54 5.73 33.19
C ASN A 125 -13.91 4.57 32.38
N TYR A 126 -12.89 4.86 31.57
CA TYR A 126 -12.16 3.85 30.82
C TYR A 126 -11.40 2.88 31.76
N PRO A 127 -11.42 1.55 31.50
CA PRO A 127 -11.90 0.87 30.29
C PRO A 127 -13.38 0.46 30.29
N GLU A 128 -14.14 0.77 31.34
CA GLU A 128 -15.51 0.28 31.49
C GLU A 128 -16.51 1.04 30.62
N CYS A 129 -16.22 2.30 30.31
CA CYS A 129 -16.97 3.15 29.38
C CYS A 129 -18.48 3.05 29.59
N ILE A 130 -18.92 3.59 30.72
CA ILE A 130 -20.32 3.59 31.19
C ILE A 130 -21.03 4.81 30.59
N SER A 131 -22.29 4.65 30.18
CA SER A 131 -23.09 5.73 29.58
C SER A 131 -23.37 6.83 30.61
N MET A 132 -23.22 8.09 30.20
CA MET A 132 -23.59 9.25 31.00
C MET A 132 -25.11 9.40 31.19
N PHE A 133 -25.93 8.66 30.44
CA PHE A 133 -27.39 8.81 30.43
C PHE A 133 -28.16 7.66 31.10
N THR A 134 -27.46 6.68 31.65
CA THR A 134 -28.07 5.60 32.45
C THR A 134 -27.73 5.83 33.92
N ALA A 135 -28.58 6.59 34.60
CA ALA A 135 -28.69 6.63 36.06
C ALA A 135 -30.10 6.14 36.44
#